data_AF-A0A1Q3AV05-F1
#
_entry.id   AF-A0A1Q3AV05-F1
#
_cell.length_a   1.000
_cell.length_b   1.000
_cell.length_c   1.000
_cell.angle_alpha   90.00
_cell.angle_beta   90.00
_cell.angle_gamma   90.00
#
_symmetry.space_group_name_H-M   'P 1'
#
loop_
_entity.id
_entity.type
_entity.pdbx_description
1 polymer ?
#
loop_
_entity_poly.entity_id
_entity_poly.type
_entity_poly.pdbx_seq_one_letter_code
_entity_poly.pdbx_strand_id
1 'polypeptide(L)'
;MPRTKSIEAGQGSKTKTKSVGRKGKGIDTHPATPEVASSLPRYPEAYFNRKILVGKILDFDLCNNEGFPIIEWLGAQGLEPLFSINLPSYPELIKEFYVHILSSSMVELSTRVKNKGIELQVDTLATILNVTNDSARGWNQRTWVTSRDFDRQDCVRILFGQNADFLQRMYTRNLSLHYRFLHRAVCTHILPKAGGFDEVTHMEVYTMYHLIIGKRINMPFLIINHMHAIHDRENARLGYSNIITKILQFFAIDLTGEINYPLQSVDKLGKGTLGRIGFKKHK
;
A
#
# COMPACT_ATOMS: atom_id res chain seq x y z
N MET A 1 34.21 -38.90 -12.08
CA MET A 1 35.09 -39.23 -13.22
C MET A 1 35.36 -40.73 -13.19
N PRO A 2 35.70 -41.43 -14.30
CA PRO A 2 35.69 -41.09 -15.75
C PRO A 2 34.50 -41.82 -16.47
N ARG A 3 34.32 -41.96 -17.80
CA ARG A 3 34.82 -41.28 -19.03
C ARG A 3 33.78 -41.39 -20.18
N THR A 4 33.74 -40.35 -21.01
CA THR A 4 33.38 -40.27 -22.46
C THR A 4 33.33 -41.54 -23.34
N LYS A 5 32.44 -41.55 -24.36
CA LYS A 5 32.78 -41.16 -25.77
C LYS A 5 31.55 -41.01 -26.71
N SER A 6 31.77 -40.33 -27.83
CA SER A 6 30.81 -39.76 -28.81
C SER A 6 30.98 -40.35 -30.23
N ILE A 7 30.22 -39.80 -31.22
CA ILE A 7 30.35 -39.80 -32.74
C ILE A 7 28.93 -40.03 -33.34
N GLU A 8 28.24 -39.08 -34.01
CA GLU A 8 28.40 -38.49 -35.37
C GLU A 8 28.36 -39.52 -36.53
N ALA A 9 27.85 -39.28 -37.75
CA ALA A 9 26.98 -38.26 -38.36
C ALA A 9 26.45 -38.83 -39.72
N GLY A 10 25.51 -38.18 -40.42
CA GLY A 10 25.13 -38.61 -41.78
C GLY A 10 24.03 -37.77 -42.48
N GLN A 11 24.36 -37.16 -43.63
CA GLN A 11 23.46 -36.36 -44.48
C GLN A 11 23.23 -37.01 -45.87
N GLY A 12 22.14 -36.63 -46.55
CA GLY A 12 21.91 -36.85 -47.99
C GLY A 12 20.42 -37.06 -48.33
N SER A 13 19.63 -36.05 -48.72
CA SER A 13 19.61 -35.30 -49.99
C SER A 13 19.16 -36.10 -51.24
N LYS A 14 17.95 -35.79 -51.77
CA LYS A 14 17.73 -35.37 -53.17
C LYS A 14 16.26 -35.02 -53.50
N THR A 15 16.10 -34.06 -54.42
CA THR A 15 14.87 -33.36 -54.81
C THR A 15 14.18 -33.98 -56.05
N LYS A 16 12.86 -33.72 -56.25
CA LYS A 16 12.23 -33.63 -57.59
C LYS A 16 10.92 -32.81 -57.55
N THR A 17 10.45 -32.35 -58.72
CA THR A 17 9.67 -31.10 -58.89
C THR A 17 8.52 -31.23 -59.90
N LYS A 18 7.60 -30.23 -59.93
CA LYS A 18 6.54 -29.87 -60.93
C LYS A 18 5.08 -30.15 -60.47
N SER A 19 4.04 -29.36 -60.82
CA SER A 19 3.99 -28.04 -61.51
C SER A 19 2.62 -27.32 -61.43
N VAL A 20 2.67 -25.99 -61.27
CA VAL A 20 1.84 -24.92 -61.89
C VAL A 20 0.29 -25.04 -61.97
N GLY A 21 -0.39 -24.06 -61.36
CA GLY A 21 -1.71 -23.53 -61.76
C GLY A 21 -1.85 -22.07 -61.31
N ARG A 22 -2.36 -21.15 -62.16
CA ARG A 22 -2.36 -19.69 -61.89
C ARG A 22 -3.66 -19.01 -62.35
N LYS A 23 -4.41 -18.40 -61.41
CA LYS A 23 -5.50 -17.39 -61.52
C LYS A 23 -6.07 -17.22 -60.09
N GLY A 24 -6.44 -16.05 -59.56
CA GLY A 24 -6.41 -14.67 -60.05
C GLY A 24 -6.66 -13.66 -58.89
N LYS A 25 -6.70 -12.36 -59.21
CA LYS A 25 -6.79 -11.18 -58.32
C LYS A 25 -7.60 -11.30 -57.00
N GLY A 26 -7.00 -10.79 -55.93
CA GLY A 26 -7.66 -10.17 -54.77
C GLY A 26 -6.67 -9.19 -54.12
N ILE A 27 -7.04 -7.92 -53.92
CA ILE A 27 -6.24 -6.93 -53.18
C ILE A 27 -7.04 -6.56 -51.94
N ASP A 28 -6.73 -7.21 -50.82
CA ASP A 28 -7.26 -6.85 -49.51
C ASP A 28 -6.21 -6.02 -48.75
N THR A 29 -6.23 -4.71 -48.99
CA THR A 29 -5.53 -3.75 -48.13
C THR A 29 -6.25 -3.66 -46.78
N HIS A 30 -5.88 -4.54 -45.84
CA HIS A 30 -6.15 -4.30 -44.43
C HIS A 30 -5.43 -3.01 -43.99
N PRO A 31 -6.10 -2.08 -43.29
CA PRO A 31 -5.42 -0.96 -42.67
C PRO A 31 -4.45 -1.49 -41.63
N ALA A 32 -3.19 -1.04 -41.66
CA ALA A 32 -2.23 -1.38 -40.63
C ALA A 32 -2.75 -0.83 -39.28
N THR A 33 -3.07 -1.72 -38.36
CA THR A 33 -3.30 -1.36 -36.96
C THR A 33 -2.08 -0.58 -36.48
N PRO A 34 -2.22 0.62 -35.88
CA PRO A 34 -1.07 1.33 -35.36
C PRO A 34 -0.44 0.49 -34.27
N GLU A 35 0.77 0.01 -34.55
CA GLU A 35 1.58 -0.75 -33.60
C GLU A 35 1.92 0.19 -32.45
N VAL A 36 1.18 0.05 -31.35
CA VAL A 36 1.46 0.79 -30.11
C VAL A 36 2.82 0.33 -29.64
N ALA A 37 3.85 1.12 -29.95
CA ALA A 37 5.22 0.84 -29.55
C ALA A 37 5.23 0.54 -28.05
N SER A 38 5.58 -0.70 -27.69
CA SER A 38 5.68 -1.14 -26.31
C SER A 38 6.82 -0.38 -25.66
N SER A 39 6.48 0.72 -25.00
CA SER A 39 7.45 1.51 -24.25
C SER A 39 8.14 0.60 -23.25
N LEU A 40 9.48 0.64 -23.24
CA LEU A 40 10.26 -0.18 -22.33
C LEU A 40 9.76 0.06 -20.89
N PRO A 41 9.50 -1.00 -20.10
CA PRO A 41 8.90 -0.86 -18.80
C PRO A 41 9.73 0.03 -17.87
N ARG A 42 9.06 0.89 -17.10
CA ARG A 42 9.71 1.92 -16.26
C ARG A 42 10.42 1.37 -15.02
N TYR A 43 10.41 0.04 -14.83
CA TYR A 43 10.89 -0.66 -13.63
C TYR A 43 11.23 -2.14 -13.95
N PRO A 44 12.06 -2.85 -13.15
CA PRO A 44 12.44 -4.25 -13.38
C PRO A 44 11.33 -5.27 -13.09
N GLU A 45 11.48 -6.50 -13.62
CA GLU A 45 10.44 -7.56 -13.61
C GLU A 45 9.83 -7.82 -12.23
N ALA A 46 10.65 -7.79 -11.17
CA ALA A 46 10.22 -7.95 -9.78
C ALA A 46 9.06 -7.01 -9.39
N TYR A 47 8.97 -5.80 -9.95
CA TYR A 47 7.92 -4.82 -9.64
C TYR A 47 6.63 -4.96 -10.47
N PHE A 48 6.64 -5.71 -11.58
CA PHE A 48 5.43 -5.89 -12.41
C PHE A 48 4.37 -6.70 -11.67
N ASN A 49 4.83 -7.77 -11.01
CA ASN A 49 3.99 -8.74 -10.29
C ASN A 49 3.55 -8.23 -8.90
N ARG A 50 4.18 -7.15 -8.38
CA ARG A 50 3.80 -6.53 -7.10
C ARG A 50 2.43 -5.85 -7.22
N LYS A 51 1.42 -6.49 -6.65
CA LYS A 51 0.04 -5.98 -6.61
C LYS A 51 -0.04 -4.75 -5.70
N ILE A 52 -0.76 -3.72 -6.13
CA ILE A 52 -1.02 -2.51 -5.33
C ILE A 52 -2.16 -2.78 -4.33
N LEU A 53 -2.12 -2.15 -3.15
CA LEU A 53 -3.24 -2.06 -2.22
C LEU A 53 -4.05 -0.82 -2.56
N VAL A 54 -5.33 -1.03 -2.89
CA VAL A 54 -6.29 0.05 -3.11
C VAL A 54 -6.49 0.79 -1.78
N GLY A 55 -6.26 2.10 -1.78
CA GLY A 55 -6.53 2.98 -0.66
C GLY A 55 -7.99 2.90 -0.18
N LYS A 56 -8.26 3.43 1.01
CA LYS A 56 -9.60 3.49 1.60
C LYS A 56 -9.91 4.91 2.05
N ILE A 57 -11.20 5.17 2.23
CA ILE A 57 -11.77 6.40 2.76
C ILE A 57 -12.62 6.02 3.97
N LEU A 58 -12.54 6.73 5.08
CA LEU A 58 -13.43 6.47 6.22
C LEU A 58 -14.85 6.93 5.90
N ASP A 59 -15.85 6.11 6.27
CA ASP A 59 -17.26 6.49 6.15
C ASP A 59 -17.68 7.28 7.41
N PHE A 60 -17.30 8.56 7.48
CA PHE A 60 -17.49 9.41 8.66
C PHE A 60 -18.96 9.46 9.12
N ASP A 61 -19.89 9.68 8.20
CA ASP A 61 -21.33 9.74 8.50
C ASP A 61 -21.82 8.44 9.16
N LEU A 62 -21.40 7.29 8.64
CA LEU A 62 -21.77 6.00 9.21
C LEU A 62 -21.15 5.79 10.59
N CYS A 63 -19.87 6.16 10.77
CA CYS A 63 -19.19 6.00 12.05
C CYS A 63 -19.83 6.87 13.13
N ASN A 64 -20.23 8.10 12.78
CA ASN A 64 -20.96 9.01 13.67
C ASN A 64 -22.36 8.45 14.01
N ASN A 65 -23.13 8.04 12.98
CA ASN A 65 -24.50 7.52 13.15
C ASN A 65 -24.58 6.19 13.91
N GLU A 66 -23.55 5.35 13.86
CA GLU A 66 -23.46 4.09 14.61
C GLU A 66 -22.65 4.23 15.92
N GLY A 67 -22.31 5.46 16.35
CA GLY A 67 -21.66 5.75 17.64
C GLY A 67 -20.24 5.19 17.80
N PHE A 68 -19.44 5.15 16.73
CA PHE A 68 -18.05 4.70 16.81
C PHE A 68 -17.11 5.83 17.28
N PRO A 69 -16.38 5.66 18.39
CA PRO A 69 -15.51 6.69 18.98
C PRO A 69 -14.28 7.04 18.12
N ILE A 70 -14.08 6.38 16.99
CA ILE A 70 -13.03 6.71 16.02
C ILE A 70 -13.13 8.15 15.51
N ILE A 71 -14.33 8.73 15.43
CA ILE A 71 -14.50 10.13 15.03
C ILE A 71 -13.78 11.06 16.03
N GLU A 72 -14.01 10.85 17.33
CA GLU A 72 -13.38 11.62 18.40
C GLU A 72 -11.86 11.39 18.45
N TRP A 73 -11.41 10.13 18.35
CA TRP A 73 -9.98 9.79 18.36
C TRP A 73 -9.20 10.43 17.20
N LEU A 74 -9.80 10.52 16.01
CA LEU A 74 -9.18 11.17 14.86
C LEU A 74 -9.22 12.70 14.98
N GLY A 75 -10.36 13.28 15.39
CA GLY A 75 -10.53 14.73 15.54
C GLY A 75 -9.67 15.34 16.63
N ALA A 76 -9.46 14.65 17.75
CA ALA A 76 -8.52 15.07 18.79
C ALA A 76 -7.06 15.23 18.29
N GLN A 77 -6.74 14.68 17.12
CA GLN A 77 -5.40 14.70 16.52
C GLN A 77 -5.36 15.36 15.13
N GLY A 78 -6.49 15.86 14.61
CA GLY A 78 -6.58 16.48 13.28
C GLY A 78 -6.27 15.52 12.14
N LEU A 79 -6.71 14.26 12.26
CA LEU A 79 -6.39 13.19 11.30
C LEU A 79 -7.45 12.97 10.22
N GLU A 80 -8.59 13.62 10.30
CA GLU A 80 -9.67 13.53 9.31
C GLU A 80 -9.22 13.78 7.86
N PRO A 81 -8.29 14.74 7.58
CA PRO A 81 -7.75 14.95 6.23
C PRO A 81 -7.01 13.73 5.66
N LEU A 82 -6.36 12.92 6.50
CA LEU A 82 -5.69 11.67 6.12
C LEU A 82 -6.69 10.55 5.82
N PHE A 83 -7.78 10.48 6.61
CA PHE A 83 -8.83 9.47 6.44
C PHE A 83 -9.86 9.82 5.34
N SER A 84 -9.78 11.03 4.78
CA SER A 84 -10.67 11.54 3.72
C SER A 84 -10.03 11.59 2.32
N ILE A 85 -8.81 11.05 2.13
CA ILE A 85 -8.08 11.14 0.85
C ILE A 85 -8.75 10.30 -0.25
N ASN A 86 -9.69 10.92 -0.96
CA ASN A 86 -10.37 10.37 -2.13
C ASN A 86 -9.62 10.72 -3.42
N LEU A 87 -8.56 9.97 -3.73
CA LEU A 87 -7.78 10.12 -4.97
C LEU A 87 -7.64 8.78 -5.70
N PRO A 88 -7.64 8.77 -7.05
CA PRO A 88 -7.47 7.56 -7.84
C PRO A 88 -6.07 6.95 -7.64
N SER A 89 -5.91 5.68 -8.00
CA SER A 89 -4.62 4.99 -8.02
C SER A 89 -4.04 5.01 -9.45
N TYR A 90 -2.79 5.47 -9.61
CA TYR A 90 -2.03 5.41 -10.88
C TYR A 90 -0.98 4.28 -10.83
N PRO A 91 -1.25 3.07 -11.37
CA PRO A 91 -0.45 1.89 -11.07
C PRO A 91 1.01 2.00 -11.48
N GLU A 92 1.25 2.50 -12.68
CA GLU A 92 2.59 2.59 -13.27
C GLU A 92 3.44 3.63 -12.53
N LEU A 93 2.86 4.79 -12.19
CA LEU A 93 3.53 5.80 -11.37
C LEU A 93 3.77 5.35 -9.93
N ILE A 94 2.88 4.54 -9.33
CA ILE A 94 3.09 3.98 -7.99
C ILE A 94 4.25 2.98 -7.99
N LYS A 95 4.34 2.11 -9.01
CA LYS A 95 5.50 1.21 -9.15
C LYS A 95 6.79 1.97 -9.43
N GLU A 96 6.75 2.98 -10.30
CA GLU A 96 7.88 3.88 -10.58
C GLU A 96 8.31 4.67 -9.33
N PHE A 97 7.37 5.09 -8.48
CA PHE A 97 7.65 5.71 -7.18
C PHE A 97 8.36 4.73 -6.24
N TYR A 98 7.86 3.49 -6.10
CA TYR A 98 8.45 2.53 -5.16
C TYR A 98 9.79 1.95 -5.62
N VAL A 99 10.00 1.72 -6.93
CA VAL A 99 11.25 1.13 -7.43
C VAL A 99 12.46 2.07 -7.24
N HIS A 100 12.22 3.38 -7.33
CA HIS A 100 13.26 4.40 -7.21
C HIS A 100 13.42 4.97 -5.80
N ILE A 101 12.75 4.40 -4.79
CA ILE A 101 13.01 4.76 -3.39
C ILE A 101 14.48 4.49 -3.10
N LEU A 102 15.18 5.53 -2.63
CA LEU A 102 16.49 5.41 -2.01
C LEU A 102 16.30 5.52 -0.49
N SER A 103 16.76 4.50 0.23
CA SER A 103 16.72 4.51 1.69
C SER A 103 17.85 5.37 2.23
N SER A 104 17.55 6.61 2.64
CA SER A 104 18.52 7.54 3.24
C SER A 104 18.39 7.62 4.76
N SER A 105 17.17 7.71 5.30
CA SER A 105 16.94 7.79 6.75
C SER A 105 15.50 7.44 7.17
N MET A 106 15.24 7.43 8.49
CA MET A 106 13.89 7.30 9.05
C MET A 106 13.05 8.59 8.96
N VAL A 107 13.62 9.72 8.52
CA VAL A 107 12.94 11.04 8.52
C VAL A 107 12.73 11.62 7.12
N GLU A 108 13.08 10.87 6.09
CA GLU A 108 12.81 11.24 4.70
C GLU A 108 12.77 10.01 3.80
N LEU A 109 12.34 10.22 2.56
CA LEU A 109 12.38 9.27 1.47
C LEU A 109 12.65 10.06 0.19
N SER A 110 13.66 9.68 -0.57
CA SER A 110 13.90 10.24 -1.90
C SER A 110 13.51 9.22 -2.98
N THR A 111 12.94 9.69 -4.09
CA THR A 111 12.55 8.86 -5.23
C THR A 111 12.48 9.68 -6.52
N ARG A 112 12.17 9.04 -7.65
CA ARG A 112 12.09 9.67 -8.97
C ARG A 112 10.93 9.10 -9.79
N VAL A 113 10.09 9.99 -10.33
CA VAL A 113 8.94 9.63 -11.19
C VAL A 113 8.88 10.58 -12.39
N LYS A 114 8.69 10.05 -13.61
CA LYS A 114 8.76 10.79 -14.88
C LYS A 114 10.02 11.68 -14.97
N ASN A 115 11.16 11.15 -14.57
CA ASN A 115 12.46 11.84 -14.47
C ASN A 115 12.53 13.04 -13.50
N LYS A 116 11.48 13.35 -12.74
CA LYS A 116 11.51 14.36 -11.68
C LYS A 116 11.89 13.71 -10.35
N GLY A 117 12.86 14.29 -9.64
CA GLY A 117 13.18 13.91 -8.26
C GLY A 117 12.08 14.35 -7.30
N ILE A 118 11.84 13.53 -6.27
CA ILE A 118 10.86 13.75 -5.20
C ILE A 118 11.60 13.57 -3.88
N GLU A 119 11.80 14.66 -3.14
CA GLU A 119 12.40 14.67 -1.81
C GLU A 119 11.30 14.79 -0.75
N LEU A 120 10.96 13.67 -0.09
CA LEU A 120 9.82 13.56 0.81
C LEU A 120 10.29 13.49 2.27
N GLN A 121 10.52 14.66 2.89
CA GLN A 121 10.75 14.77 4.32
C GLN A 121 9.44 14.62 5.11
N VAL A 122 9.54 14.30 6.42
CA VAL A 122 8.36 14.21 7.32
C VAL A 122 7.52 15.50 7.28
N ASP A 123 8.13 16.68 7.28
CA ASP A 123 7.44 17.99 7.19
C ASP A 123 6.70 18.19 5.86
N THR A 124 7.34 17.83 4.74
CA THR A 124 6.72 17.88 3.41
C THR A 124 5.50 16.95 3.35
N LEU A 125 5.63 15.72 3.88
CA LEU A 125 4.52 14.79 3.92
C LEU A 125 3.41 15.23 4.91
N ALA A 126 3.75 15.85 6.04
CA ALA A 126 2.78 16.47 6.96
C ALA A 126 1.93 17.53 6.25
N THR A 127 2.59 18.38 5.47
CA THR A 127 1.96 19.42 4.64
C THR A 127 1.06 18.82 3.57
N ILE A 128 1.54 17.82 2.82
CA ILE A 128 0.76 17.10 1.79
C ILE A 128 -0.48 16.44 2.40
N LEU A 129 -0.36 15.83 3.57
CA LEU A 129 -1.46 15.14 4.25
C LEU A 129 -2.40 16.08 5.00
N ASN A 130 -1.99 17.32 5.28
CA ASN A 130 -2.66 18.28 6.16
C ASN A 130 -2.82 17.73 7.59
N VAL A 131 -1.71 17.30 8.19
CA VAL A 131 -1.62 16.77 9.57
C VAL A 131 -0.40 17.35 10.31
N THR A 132 -0.33 17.16 11.62
CA THR A 132 0.74 17.71 12.47
C THR A 132 2.02 16.85 12.50
N ASN A 133 3.18 17.50 12.64
CA ASN A 133 4.51 16.86 12.78
C ASN A 133 5.08 16.92 14.23
N ASP A 134 4.43 17.68 15.13
CA ASP A 134 4.88 18.03 16.48
C ASP A 134 4.76 16.89 17.53
N SER A 135 4.74 15.64 17.06
CA SER A 135 4.12 14.52 17.75
C SER A 135 5.07 13.33 17.94
N ALA A 136 4.69 12.38 18.81
CA ALA A 136 5.56 11.28 19.21
C ALA A 136 6.01 10.44 18.01
N ARG A 137 7.33 10.27 17.87
CA ARG A 137 7.97 9.44 16.85
C ARG A 137 8.38 8.10 17.44
N GLY A 138 7.87 7.03 16.87
CA GLY A 138 8.21 5.66 17.24
C GLY A 138 8.08 4.75 16.03
N TRP A 139 9.13 3.98 15.74
CA TRP A 139 9.13 2.99 14.68
C TRP A 139 9.96 1.78 15.08
N ASN A 140 9.43 0.59 14.82
CA ASN A 140 10.20 -0.65 14.86
C ASN A 140 9.54 -1.69 13.95
N GLN A 141 10.30 -2.27 13.03
CA GLN A 141 9.75 -3.21 12.05
C GLN A 141 9.52 -4.63 12.60
N ARG A 142 10.13 -5.02 13.72
CA ARG A 142 10.14 -6.42 14.20
C ARG A 142 9.71 -6.56 15.65
N THR A 143 10.16 -5.67 16.52
CA THR A 143 9.88 -5.70 17.97
C THR A 143 9.09 -4.46 18.38
N TRP A 144 8.90 -4.25 19.68
CA TRP A 144 8.24 -3.06 20.20
C TRP A 144 9.06 -1.78 19.92
N VAL A 145 8.36 -0.64 19.88
CA VAL A 145 9.00 0.68 19.99
C VAL A 145 9.66 0.79 21.37
N THR A 146 10.91 1.23 21.41
CA THR A 146 11.63 1.52 22.65
C THR A 146 11.78 3.03 22.80
N SER A 147 10.87 3.66 23.53
CA SER A 147 10.93 5.07 23.90
C SER A 147 10.52 5.24 25.37
N ARG A 148 11.02 6.29 26.04
CA ARG A 148 10.72 6.54 27.46
C ARG A 148 9.23 6.79 27.70
N ASP A 149 8.55 7.37 26.71
CA ASP A 149 7.17 7.80 26.81
C ASP A 149 6.17 6.75 26.28
N PHE A 150 6.57 5.48 26.21
CA PHE A 150 5.73 4.37 25.76
C PHE A 150 5.83 3.15 26.68
N ASP A 151 4.81 2.97 27.51
CA ASP A 151 4.62 1.76 28.30
C ASP A 151 3.93 0.67 27.46
N ARG A 152 4.65 -0.43 27.21
CA ARG A 152 4.16 -1.61 26.48
C ARG A 152 3.09 -2.37 27.26
N GLN A 153 3.24 -2.44 28.59
CA GLN A 153 2.38 -3.22 29.47
C GLN A 153 1.06 -2.49 29.71
N ASP A 154 1.07 -1.16 29.88
CA ASP A 154 -0.16 -0.37 29.91
C ASP A 154 -0.89 -0.41 28.57
N CYS A 155 -0.14 -0.29 27.46
CA CYS A 155 -0.66 -0.37 26.10
C CYS A 155 -1.47 -1.66 25.84
N VAL A 156 -0.95 -2.83 26.20
CA VAL A 156 -1.73 -4.08 26.06
C VAL A 156 -2.89 -4.17 27.05
N ARG A 157 -2.81 -3.57 28.24
CA ARG A 157 -3.92 -3.56 29.21
C ARG A 157 -5.11 -2.73 28.74
N ILE A 158 -4.87 -1.56 28.15
CA ILE A 158 -5.95 -0.73 27.59
C ILE A 158 -6.64 -1.43 26.41
N LEU A 159 -5.89 -2.12 25.54
CA LEU A 159 -6.41 -2.72 24.32
C LEU A 159 -7.02 -4.12 24.52
N PHE A 160 -6.42 -4.95 25.37
CA PHE A 160 -6.76 -6.37 25.54
C PHE A 160 -7.21 -6.76 26.96
N GLY A 161 -7.22 -5.82 27.91
CA GLY A 161 -7.67 -6.02 29.29
C GLY A 161 -6.53 -6.25 30.29
N GLN A 162 -6.83 -6.06 31.58
CA GLN A 162 -5.83 -5.96 32.66
C GLN A 162 -4.87 -7.16 32.80
N ASN A 163 -5.30 -8.34 32.38
CA ASN A 163 -4.52 -9.59 32.46
C ASN A 163 -3.66 -9.86 31.21
N ALA A 164 -3.62 -8.93 30.24
CA ALA A 164 -2.80 -9.07 29.03
C ALA A 164 -1.31 -8.80 29.31
N ASP A 165 -0.43 -9.50 28.60
CA ASP A 165 1.02 -9.42 28.71
C ASP A 165 1.63 -9.04 27.34
N PHE A 166 2.56 -8.09 27.33
CA PHE A 166 3.19 -7.57 26.10
C PHE A 166 4.15 -8.56 25.42
N LEU A 167 4.45 -9.70 26.06
CA LEU A 167 5.19 -10.82 25.50
C LEU A 167 4.30 -11.80 24.72
N GLN A 168 2.96 -11.69 24.83
CA GLN A 168 2.01 -12.58 24.16
C GLN A 168 1.63 -12.09 22.76
N ARG A 169 1.23 -13.01 21.89
CA ARG A 169 0.70 -12.66 20.55
C ARG A 169 -0.67 -12.00 20.67
N MET A 170 -0.82 -10.88 19.98
CA MET A 170 -1.99 -10.02 20.06
C MET A 170 -2.95 -10.33 18.92
N TYR A 171 -4.16 -10.79 19.25
CA TYR A 171 -5.16 -11.22 18.25
C TYR A 171 -6.37 -10.29 18.22
N THR A 172 -6.82 -9.95 17.02
CA THR A 172 -7.98 -9.08 16.77
C THR A 172 -9.25 -9.63 17.41
N ARG A 173 -9.40 -10.95 17.56
CA ARG A 173 -10.55 -11.57 18.26
C ARG A 173 -10.65 -11.22 19.75
N ASN A 174 -9.55 -10.78 20.37
CA ASN A 174 -9.49 -10.38 21.77
C ASN A 174 -9.80 -8.87 21.95
N LEU A 175 -9.95 -8.11 20.85
CA LEU A 175 -10.28 -6.68 20.89
C LEU A 175 -11.80 -6.45 20.96
N SER A 176 -12.20 -5.38 21.65
CA SER A 176 -13.58 -4.85 21.62
C SER A 176 -14.03 -4.53 20.18
N LEU A 177 -15.34 -4.42 19.93
CA LEU A 177 -15.82 -4.10 18.58
C LEU A 177 -15.25 -2.77 18.05
N HIS A 178 -15.21 -1.73 18.89
CA HIS A 178 -14.66 -0.42 18.51
C HIS A 178 -13.15 -0.50 18.21
N TYR A 179 -12.39 -1.26 19.03
CA TYR A 179 -10.96 -1.47 18.77
C TYR A 179 -10.71 -2.34 17.53
N ARG A 180 -11.57 -3.32 17.23
CA ARG A 180 -11.52 -4.05 15.95
C ARG A 180 -11.79 -3.16 14.75
N PHE A 181 -12.65 -2.15 14.87
CA PHE A 181 -12.86 -1.17 13.81
C PHE A 181 -11.66 -0.22 13.67
N LEU A 182 -11.13 0.29 14.79
CA LEU A 182 -9.92 1.11 14.82
C LEU A 182 -8.71 0.38 14.20
N HIS A 183 -8.54 -0.91 14.51
CA HIS A 183 -7.52 -1.77 13.91
C HIS A 183 -7.63 -1.79 12.38
N ARG A 184 -8.85 -1.95 11.85
CA ARG A 184 -9.09 -1.90 10.40
C ARG A 184 -8.78 -0.52 9.82
N ALA A 185 -9.09 0.56 10.52
CA ALA A 185 -8.77 1.92 10.10
C ALA A 185 -7.25 2.15 10.03
N VAL A 186 -6.50 1.81 11.09
CA VAL A 186 -5.03 1.83 11.14
C VAL A 186 -4.45 0.98 9.99
N CYS A 187 -4.91 -0.25 9.83
CA CYS A 187 -4.41 -1.21 8.84
C CYS A 187 -4.84 -0.93 7.38
N THR A 188 -5.51 0.20 7.12
CA THR A 188 -5.90 0.61 5.76
C THR A 188 -5.43 2.02 5.39
N HIS A 189 -5.26 2.92 6.36
CA HIS A 189 -4.85 4.30 6.11
C HIS A 189 -3.42 4.61 6.59
N ILE A 190 -3.01 4.08 7.75
CA ILE A 190 -1.73 4.40 8.39
C ILE A 190 -0.69 3.33 8.12
N LEU A 191 -1.03 2.04 8.32
CA LEU A 191 -0.16 0.88 8.11
C LEU A 191 -0.87 -0.13 7.16
N PRO A 192 -1.08 0.23 5.88
CA PRO A 192 -1.88 -0.56 4.93
C PRO A 192 -1.31 -1.96 4.73
N LYS A 193 -2.10 -2.99 5.08
CA LYS A 193 -1.73 -4.41 4.87
C LYS A 193 -2.76 -5.19 4.06
N ALA A 194 -2.27 -6.21 3.37
CA ALA A 194 -3.07 -7.05 2.45
C ALA A 194 -3.96 -8.08 3.15
N GLY A 195 -3.55 -8.51 4.34
CA GLY A 195 -4.06 -9.67 5.06
C GLY A 195 -3.47 -9.71 6.47
N GLY A 196 -3.57 -10.85 7.15
CA GLY A 196 -3.09 -10.96 8.54
C GLY A 196 -3.82 -10.02 9.49
N PHE A 197 -5.13 -9.86 9.31
CA PHE A 197 -5.99 -9.00 10.15
C PHE A 197 -6.54 -9.73 11.38
N ASP A 198 -6.21 -11.00 11.54
CA ASP A 198 -6.42 -11.82 12.74
C ASP A 198 -5.38 -11.53 13.83
N GLU A 199 -4.16 -11.15 13.43
CA GLU A 199 -3.08 -10.68 14.30
C GLU A 199 -2.95 -9.15 14.26
N VAL A 200 -2.55 -8.58 15.40
CA VAL A 200 -2.28 -7.16 15.61
C VAL A 200 -0.78 -6.99 15.85
N THR A 201 -0.08 -6.26 14.99
CA THR A 201 1.38 -6.08 15.12
C THR A 201 1.74 -5.06 16.21
N HIS A 202 2.99 -5.08 16.70
CA HIS A 202 3.47 -4.09 17.67
C HIS A 202 3.26 -2.64 17.21
N MET A 203 3.46 -2.34 15.92
CA MET A 203 3.24 -1.01 15.36
C MET A 203 1.76 -0.65 15.21
N GLU A 204 0.90 -1.61 14.88
CA GLU A 204 -0.54 -1.41 14.87
C GLU A 204 -1.06 -1.10 16.28
N VAL A 205 -0.64 -1.90 17.28
CA VAL A 205 -0.99 -1.70 18.70
C VAL A 205 -0.44 -0.37 19.23
N TYR A 206 0.83 -0.04 18.97
CA TYR A 206 1.43 1.25 19.31
C TYR A 206 0.61 2.43 18.75
N THR A 207 0.20 2.34 17.47
CA THR A 207 -0.62 3.37 16.82
C THR A 207 -2.00 3.45 17.46
N MET A 208 -2.70 2.32 17.62
CA MET A 208 -4.03 2.28 18.22
C MET A 208 -4.05 2.85 19.64
N TYR A 209 -3.07 2.48 20.47
CA TYR A 209 -2.95 2.97 21.84
C TYR A 209 -2.82 4.49 21.89
N HIS A 210 -1.92 5.08 21.10
CA HIS A 210 -1.75 6.54 21.01
C HIS A 210 -3.05 7.25 20.59
N LEU A 211 -3.78 6.68 19.62
CA LEU A 211 -5.09 7.18 19.21
C LEU A 211 -6.13 7.14 20.34
N ILE A 212 -6.17 6.06 21.13
CA ILE A 212 -7.13 5.86 22.22
C ILE A 212 -6.85 6.80 23.41
N ILE A 213 -5.59 6.99 23.80
CA ILE A 213 -5.21 7.85 24.93
C ILE A 213 -5.09 9.35 24.55
N GLY A 214 -5.43 9.72 23.31
CA GLY A 214 -5.33 11.11 22.81
C GLY A 214 -3.91 11.65 22.67
N LYS A 215 -2.88 10.79 22.72
CA LYS A 215 -1.48 11.19 22.61
C LYS A 215 -1.07 11.28 21.15
N ARG A 216 -0.90 12.50 20.63
CA ARG A 216 -0.52 12.75 19.23
C ARG A 216 0.68 11.91 18.81
N ILE A 217 0.53 11.23 17.67
CA ILE A 217 1.53 10.38 17.03
C ILE A 217 1.84 10.90 15.62
N ASN A 218 3.12 10.81 15.24
CA ASN A 218 3.62 11.37 13.99
C ASN A 218 3.28 10.48 12.79
N MET A 219 2.09 10.68 12.21
CA MET A 219 1.62 9.89 11.06
C MET A 219 2.53 9.97 9.83
N PRO A 220 3.07 11.15 9.43
CA PRO A 220 4.00 11.23 8.29
C PRO A 220 5.27 10.41 8.53
N PHE A 221 5.83 10.42 9.75
CA PHE A 221 6.97 9.57 10.13
C PHE A 221 6.63 8.07 10.04
N LEU A 222 5.47 7.64 10.54
CA LEU A 222 5.03 6.24 10.39
C LEU A 222 4.90 5.82 8.92
N ILE A 223 4.34 6.69 8.08
CA ILE A 223 4.10 6.42 6.66
C ILE A 223 5.42 6.29 5.90
N ILE A 224 6.38 7.20 6.10
CA ILE A 224 7.72 7.12 5.48
C ILE A 224 8.44 5.83 5.87
N ASN A 225 8.49 5.50 7.16
CA ASN A 225 9.17 4.29 7.62
C ASN A 225 8.49 3.00 7.14
N HIS A 226 7.16 3.00 7.00
CA HIS A 226 6.44 1.88 6.41
C HIS A 226 6.57 1.80 4.88
N MET A 227 6.73 2.92 4.17
CA MET A 227 7.10 2.92 2.74
C MET A 227 8.46 2.26 2.51
N HIS A 228 9.47 2.60 3.31
CA HIS A 228 10.78 1.90 3.30
C HIS A 228 10.60 0.40 3.56
N ALA A 229 9.85 0.01 4.59
CA ALA A 229 9.60 -1.40 4.90
C ALA A 229 8.79 -2.16 3.83
N ILE A 230 7.96 -1.47 3.04
CA ILE A 230 7.31 -2.04 1.85
C ILE A 230 8.33 -2.19 0.73
N HIS A 231 9.18 -1.19 0.47
CA HIS A 231 10.23 -1.24 -0.54
C HIS A 231 11.16 -2.44 -0.32
N ASP A 232 11.72 -2.58 0.88
CA ASP A 232 12.66 -3.64 1.31
C ASP A 232 12.12 -5.08 1.18
N ARG A 233 10.80 -5.24 0.98
CA ARG A 233 10.13 -6.53 0.88
C ARG A 233 9.70 -6.82 -0.55
N GLU A 234 10.49 -7.61 -1.25
CA GLU A 234 10.26 -8.07 -2.64
C GLU A 234 8.79 -8.43 -2.93
N ASN A 235 8.17 -9.26 -2.07
CA ASN A 235 6.80 -9.76 -2.25
C ASN A 235 5.72 -8.93 -1.54
N ALA A 236 6.05 -7.78 -0.93
CA ALA A 236 5.04 -6.93 -0.30
C ALA A 236 4.18 -6.22 -1.35
N ARG A 237 2.88 -6.12 -1.08
CA ARG A 237 1.97 -5.30 -1.89
C ARG A 237 2.25 -3.82 -1.65
N LEU A 238 2.26 -3.04 -2.73
CA LEU A 238 2.56 -1.60 -2.67
C LEU A 238 1.41 -0.86 -2.00
N GLY A 239 1.68 -0.22 -0.86
CA GLY A 239 0.69 0.52 -0.08
C GLY A 239 0.44 1.93 -0.60
N TYR A 240 -0.44 2.66 0.08
CA TYR A 240 -0.55 4.13 -0.01
C TYR A 240 -0.94 4.71 -1.38
N SER A 241 -1.70 4.00 -2.24
CA SER A 241 -1.99 4.44 -3.61
C SER A 241 -2.60 5.84 -3.74
N ASN A 242 -3.51 6.21 -2.82
CA ASN A 242 -4.15 7.52 -2.77
C ASN A 242 -3.22 8.61 -2.19
N ILE A 243 -2.39 8.28 -1.19
CA ILE A 243 -1.38 9.18 -0.64
C ILE A 243 -0.27 9.47 -1.65
N ILE A 244 0.24 8.45 -2.34
CA ILE A 244 1.23 8.61 -3.42
C ILE A 244 0.68 9.50 -4.52
N THR A 245 -0.58 9.34 -4.91
CA THR A 245 -1.22 10.24 -5.88
C THR A 245 -1.28 11.69 -5.38
N LYS A 246 -1.53 11.92 -4.08
CA LYS A 246 -1.45 13.26 -3.47
C LYS A 246 -0.03 13.84 -3.49
N ILE A 247 1.00 13.00 -3.27
CA ILE A 247 2.41 13.38 -3.37
C ILE A 247 2.76 13.75 -4.82
N LEU A 248 2.38 12.92 -5.80
CA LEU A 248 2.63 13.18 -7.23
C LEU A 248 1.99 14.50 -7.69
N GLN A 249 0.78 14.82 -7.21
CA GLN A 249 0.12 16.11 -7.46
C GLN A 249 0.90 17.28 -6.84
N PHE A 250 1.35 17.16 -5.60
CA PHE A 250 2.13 18.21 -4.91
C PHE A 250 3.45 18.53 -5.63
N PHE A 251 4.16 17.52 -6.13
CA PHE A 251 5.39 17.69 -6.92
C PHE A 251 5.16 18.01 -8.40
N ALA A 252 3.90 18.31 -8.80
CA ALA A 252 3.50 18.60 -10.17
C ALA A 252 4.01 17.55 -11.19
N ILE A 253 3.94 16.26 -10.81
CA ILE A 253 4.15 15.17 -11.75
C ILE A 253 2.96 15.16 -12.72
N ASP A 254 3.25 15.15 -14.02
CA ASP A 254 2.20 15.07 -15.03
C ASP A 254 1.48 13.71 -14.95
N LEU A 255 0.16 13.73 -14.77
CA LEU A 255 -0.70 12.55 -14.70
C LEU A 255 -1.47 12.31 -16.02
N THR A 256 -1.25 13.15 -17.04
CA THR A 256 -1.94 13.08 -18.33
C THR A 256 -1.58 11.78 -19.07
N GLY A 257 -2.58 11.13 -19.65
CA GLY A 257 -2.42 9.87 -20.38
C GLY A 257 -2.15 8.64 -19.52
N GLU A 258 -2.01 8.78 -18.20
CA GLU A 258 -1.76 7.65 -17.30
C GLU A 258 -3.06 6.92 -16.93
N ILE A 259 -3.04 5.59 -17.04
CA ILE A 259 -4.16 4.73 -16.61
C ILE A 259 -4.34 4.89 -15.10
N ASN A 260 -5.58 5.09 -14.66
CA ASN A 260 -5.92 5.26 -13.26
C ASN A 260 -7.19 4.52 -12.87
N TYR A 261 -7.30 4.20 -11.57
CA TYR A 261 -8.44 3.55 -10.97
C TYR A 261 -8.99 4.41 -9.82
N PRO A 262 -10.11 5.14 -10.04
CA PRO A 262 -10.81 5.86 -8.98
C PRO A 262 -11.28 4.93 -7.86
N LEU A 263 -11.31 5.45 -6.63
CA LEU A 263 -11.87 4.74 -5.48
C LEU A 263 -13.38 4.59 -5.64
N GLN A 264 -13.89 3.40 -5.33
CA GLN A 264 -15.31 3.05 -5.47
C GLN A 264 -16.03 3.10 -4.11
N SER A 265 -17.36 2.97 -4.12
CA SER A 265 -18.15 2.88 -2.89
C SER A 265 -17.74 1.69 -2.00
N VAL A 266 -17.24 0.61 -2.60
CA VAL A 266 -16.66 -0.56 -1.89
C VAL A 266 -15.30 -0.30 -1.24
N ASP A 267 -14.68 0.85 -1.53
CA ASP A 267 -13.44 1.33 -0.91
C ASP A 267 -13.68 2.25 0.30
N LYS A 268 -14.95 2.51 0.65
CA LYS A 268 -15.29 3.08 1.95
C LYS A 268 -15.05 2.05 3.07
N LEU A 269 -14.29 2.46 4.09
CA LEU A 269 -14.20 1.79 5.38
C LEU A 269 -15.48 2.09 6.18
N GLY A 270 -16.54 1.38 5.86
CA GLY A 270 -17.86 1.55 6.47
C GLY A 270 -18.62 0.24 6.60
N LYS A 271 -19.86 0.20 6.09
CA LYS A 271 -20.82 -0.91 6.28
C LYS A 271 -20.25 -2.29 5.94
N GLY A 272 -19.47 -2.39 4.86
CA GLY A 272 -18.81 -3.65 4.46
C GLY A 272 -17.71 -4.11 5.43
N THR A 273 -17.04 -3.19 6.12
CA THR A 273 -16.09 -3.49 7.21
C THR A 273 -16.83 -3.92 8.46
N LEU A 274 -17.90 -3.20 8.84
CA LEU A 274 -18.72 -3.51 10.02
C LEU A 274 -19.26 -4.95 9.97
N GLY A 275 -19.81 -5.39 8.84
CA GLY A 275 -20.26 -6.77 8.66
C GLY A 275 -19.12 -7.80 8.83
N ARG A 276 -17.92 -7.52 8.30
CA ARG A 276 -16.75 -8.41 8.43
C ARG A 276 -16.16 -8.49 9.84
N ILE A 277 -16.37 -7.48 10.68
CA ILE A 277 -16.00 -7.53 12.11
C ILE A 277 -17.15 -8.04 13.00
N GLY A 278 -18.25 -8.51 12.42
CA GLY A 278 -19.37 -9.11 13.16
C GLY A 278 -20.28 -8.10 13.85
N PHE A 279 -20.30 -6.83 13.42
CA PHE A 279 -21.34 -5.90 13.85
C PHE A 279 -22.69 -6.37 13.32
N LYS A 280 -23.64 -6.56 14.23
CA LYS A 280 -25.04 -6.85 13.92
C LYS A 280 -25.88 -5.70 14.48
N LYS A 281 -26.58 -4.99 13.61
CA LYS A 281 -27.57 -4.00 14.05
C LYS A 281 -28.75 -4.76 14.66
N HIS A 282 -29.05 -4.52 15.94
CA HIS A 282 -30.30 -4.99 16.52
C HIS A 282 -31.44 -4.28 15.80
N LYS A 283 -32.45 -5.06 15.39
CA LYS A 283 -33.72 -4.56 14.84
C LYS A 283 -34.69 -4.30 15.98
#